data_AF-A0A7D5SBI4-F1
#
_entry.id   AF-A0A7D5SBI4-F1
#
_cell.length_a   1.000
_cell.length_b   1.000
_cell.length_c   1.000
_cell.angle_alpha   90.00
_cell.angle_beta   90.00
_cell.angle_gamma   90.00
#
_symmetry.space_group_name_H-M   'P 1'
#
loop_
_entity.id
_entity.type
_entity.pdbx_description
1 polymer ?
#
loop_
_entity_poly.entity_id
_entity_poly.type
_entity_poly.pdbx_seq_one_letter_code
_entity_poly.pdbx_strand_id
1 'polypeptide(L)'
;MHIEKLVKDFHKLDTATILDIQMRECQNALELASATHQRSLVLIHGIGNGRLREKVHSLLNQTKYVKRYVYDFDSRYGYGATEVFFS
;
A
#
# COMPACT_ATOMS: atom_id res chain seq x y z
N MET A 1 -0.21 -6.84 2.42
CA MET A 1 -0.82 -6.74 1.08
C MET A 1 0.16 -7.35 0.09
N HIS A 2 0.12 -8.67 -0.03
CA HIS A 2 0.96 -9.42 -0.96
C HIS A 2 0.05 -10.12 -1.97
N ILE A 3 0.47 -10.20 -3.22
CA ILE A 3 -0.37 -10.73 -4.32
C ILE A 3 -0.88 -12.15 -4.02
N GLU A 4 -0.10 -12.97 -3.34
CA GLU A 4 -0.46 -14.31 -2.84
C GLU A 4 -1.70 -14.34 -1.93
N LYS A 5 -2.05 -13.22 -1.30
CA LYS A 5 -3.25 -13.08 -0.46
C LYS A 5 -4.46 -12.55 -1.23
N LEU A 6 -4.24 -12.04 -2.45
CA LEU A 6 -5.25 -11.38 -3.28
C LEU A 6 -5.70 -12.27 -4.44
N VAL A 7 -4.78 -13.04 -5.02
CA VAL A 7 -5.05 -13.89 -6.19
C VAL A 7 -4.36 -15.24 -6.02
N LYS A 8 -5.12 -16.33 -6.20
CA LYS A 8 -4.61 -17.71 -6.04
C LYS A 8 -3.59 -18.11 -7.11
N ASP A 9 -3.87 -17.81 -8.37
CA ASP A 9 -3.03 -18.17 -9.53
C ASP A 9 -2.09 -17.03 -9.97
N PHE A 10 -1.60 -16.22 -9.03
CA PHE A 10 -0.84 -15.01 -9.32
C PHE A 10 0.44 -15.23 -10.14
N HIS A 11 1.03 -16.44 -10.06
CA HIS A 11 2.21 -16.81 -10.85
C HIS A 11 1.97 -16.81 -12.38
N LYS A 12 0.70 -16.82 -12.82
CA LYS A 12 0.33 -16.77 -14.25
C LYS A 12 0.18 -15.34 -14.77
N LEU A 13 0.24 -14.35 -13.88
CA LEU A 13 0.07 -12.93 -14.22
C LEU A 13 1.42 -12.29 -14.51
N ASP A 14 1.42 -11.35 -15.44
CA ASP A 14 2.59 -10.50 -15.65
C ASP A 14 2.75 -9.49 -14.49
N THR A 15 3.97 -8.96 -14.35
CA THR A 15 4.33 -8.03 -13.28
C THR A 15 3.50 -6.75 -13.28
N ALA A 16 3.08 -6.24 -14.44
CA ALA A 16 2.26 -5.02 -14.51
C ALA A 16 0.85 -5.29 -13.99
N THR A 17 0.26 -6.41 -14.37
CA THR A 17 -1.04 -6.86 -13.87
C THR A 17 -1.02 -7.07 -12.35
N ILE A 18 0.02 -7.73 -11.82
CA ILE A 18 0.22 -7.89 -10.36
C ILE A 18 0.27 -6.52 -9.67
N LEU A 19 1.06 -5.61 -10.22
CA LEU A 19 1.24 -4.27 -9.65
C LEU A 19 -0.08 -3.50 -9.64
N ASP A 20 -0.87 -3.56 -10.71
CA ASP A 20 -2.15 -2.87 -10.82
C ASP A 20 -3.22 -3.47 -9.90
N ILE A 21 -3.18 -4.77 -9.62
CA ILE A 21 -4.03 -5.39 -8.60
C ILE A 21 -3.66 -4.87 -7.21
N GLN A 22 -2.37 -4.90 -6.86
CA GLN A 22 -1.91 -4.40 -5.56
C GLN A 22 -2.22 -2.91 -5.36
N MET A 23 -2.09 -2.10 -6.42
CA MET A 23 -2.42 -0.67 -6.35
C MET A 23 -3.92 -0.41 -6.17
N ARG A 24 -4.79 -1.22 -6.79
CA ARG A 24 -6.23 -1.16 -6.53
C ARG A 24 -6.58 -1.50 -5.09
N GLU A 25 -5.94 -2.51 -4.52
CA GLU A 25 -6.12 -2.84 -3.10
C GLU A 25 -5.60 -1.73 -2.16
N CYS A 26 -4.49 -1.07 -2.51
CA CYS A 26 -4.03 0.12 -1.77
C CYS A 26 -5.10 1.21 -1.74
N GLN A 27 -5.68 1.52 -2.91
CA GLN A 27 -6.72 2.54 -3.05
C GLN A 27 -7.95 2.18 -2.22
N ASN A 28 -8.45 0.95 -2.34
CA ASN A 28 -9.60 0.48 -1.58
C ASN A 28 -9.38 0.56 -0.07
N ALA A 29 -8.18 0.21 0.41
CA ALA A 29 -7.83 0.28 1.82
C ALA A 29 -7.78 1.72 2.33
N LEU A 30 -7.25 2.66 1.54
CA LEU A 30 -7.23 4.09 1.87
C LEU A 30 -8.64 4.67 1.96
N GLU A 31 -9.50 4.34 0.99
CA GLU A 31 -10.89 4.77 0.96
C GLU A 31 -11.68 4.22 2.15
N LEU A 32 -11.52 2.94 2.46
CA LEU A 32 -12.18 2.31 3.61
C LEU A 32 -11.73 2.93 4.93
N ALA A 33 -10.41 3.15 5.10
CA ALA A 33 -9.87 3.75 6.30
C ALA A 33 -10.38 5.20 6.50
N SER A 34 -10.45 5.98 5.42
CA SER A 34 -11.03 7.33 5.46
C SER A 34 -12.54 7.30 5.76
N ALA A 35 -13.32 6.47 5.06
CA ALA A 35 -14.76 6.37 5.26
C ALA A 35 -15.14 5.92 6.68
N THR A 36 -14.31 5.06 7.28
CA THR A 36 -14.50 4.57 8.66
C THR A 36 -13.76 5.41 9.71
N HIS A 37 -13.24 6.58 9.32
CA HIS A 37 -12.60 7.55 10.22
C HIS A 37 -11.45 6.94 11.04
N GLN A 38 -10.68 6.03 10.44
CA GLN A 38 -9.50 5.47 11.07
C GLN A 38 -8.45 6.56 11.28
N ARG A 39 -7.75 6.52 12.42
CA ARG A 39 -6.64 7.44 12.70
C ARG A 39 -5.45 7.20 11.78
N SER A 40 -5.12 5.94 11.51
CA SER A 40 -4.01 5.54 10.64
C SER A 40 -4.24 4.19 9.96
N LEU A 41 -3.43 3.92 8.92
CA LEU A 41 -3.39 2.68 8.17
C LEU A 41 -1.94 2.30 7.87
N VAL A 42 -1.57 1.04 8.06
CA VAL A 42 -0.24 0.53 7.68
C VAL A 42 -0.35 -0.24 6.36
N LEU A 43 0.29 0.27 5.31
CA LEU A 43 0.38 -0.38 4.01
C LEU A 43 1.66 -1.21 3.93
N ILE A 44 1.53 -2.54 3.95
CA ILE A 44 2.66 -3.48 3.83
C ILE A 44 2.86 -3.81 2.35
N HIS A 45 3.89 -3.23 1.74
CA HIS A 45 4.25 -3.43 0.33
C HIS A 45 5.49 -4.33 0.13
N GLY A 46 6.20 -4.66 1.21
CA GLY A 46 7.46 -5.42 1.16
C GLY A 46 8.65 -4.58 0.68
N ILE A 47 9.85 -5.14 0.79
CA ILE A 47 11.11 -4.44 0.44
C ILE A 47 11.30 -4.43 -1.09
N GLY A 48 11.29 -5.61 -1.71
CA GLY A 48 11.39 -5.78 -3.16
C GLY A 48 12.51 -4.94 -3.81
N ASN A 49 12.24 -4.45 -5.03
CA ASN A 49 13.07 -3.49 -5.74
C ASN A 49 12.57 -2.04 -5.61
N GLY A 50 11.63 -1.77 -4.69
CA GLY A 50 11.08 -0.43 -4.46
C GLY A 50 9.96 0.03 -5.40
N ARG A 51 9.65 -0.67 -6.51
CA ARG A 51 8.66 -0.18 -7.49
C ARG A 51 7.24 -0.03 -6.92
N LEU A 52 6.80 -0.98 -6.09
CA LEU A 52 5.48 -0.89 -5.45
C LEU A 52 5.45 0.26 -4.42
N ARG A 53 6.51 0.41 -3.61
CA ARG A 53 6.65 1.53 -2.66
C ARG A 53 6.52 2.88 -3.38
N GLU A 54 7.25 3.07 -4.48
CA GLU A 54 7.21 4.32 -5.25
C GLU A 54 5.82 4.64 -5.78
N LYS A 55 5.10 3.64 -6.32
CA LYS A 55 3.71 3.83 -6.74
C LYS A 55 2.78 4.14 -5.56
N VAL A 56 2.94 3.46 -4.42
CA VAL A 56 2.18 3.76 -3.20
C VAL A 56 2.42 5.19 -2.75
N HIS A 57 3.67 5.64 -2.67
CA HIS A 57 3.99 7.02 -2.27
C HIS A 57 3.43 8.04 -3.27
N SER A 58 3.48 7.75 -4.57
CA SER A 58 2.84 8.59 -5.61
C SER A 58 1.32 8.69 -5.39
N LEU A 59 0.65 7.57 -5.09
CA LEU A 59 -0.77 7.55 -4.78
C LEU A 59 -1.09 8.38 -3.52
N LEU A 60 -0.32 8.19 -2.44
CA LEU A 60 -0.50 8.92 -1.18
C LEU A 60 -0.37 10.44 -1.39
N ASN A 61 0.62 10.87 -2.18
CA ASN A 61 0.81 12.29 -2.51
C ASN A 61 -0.38 12.90 -3.29
N GLN A 62 -1.15 12.10 -4.02
CA GLN A 62 -2.32 12.55 -4.79
C GLN A 62 -3.64 12.44 -3.99
N THR A 63 -3.62 11.78 -2.83
CA THR A 63 -4.82 11.45 -2.07
C THR A 63 -5.14 12.55 -1.05
N LYS A 64 -6.17 13.34 -1.32
CA LYS A 64 -6.50 14.57 -0.53
C LYS A 64 -6.78 14.34 0.96
N TYR A 65 -7.33 13.19 1.32
CA TYR A 65 -7.68 12.85 2.71
C TYR A 65 -6.49 12.27 3.50
N VAL A 66 -5.34 12.06 2.86
CA VAL A 66 -4.08 11.71 3.54
C VAL A 66 -3.46 12.99 4.09
N LYS A 67 -3.27 13.03 5.41
CA LYS A 67 -2.65 14.15 6.11
C LYS A 67 -1.13 14.11 6.05
N ARG A 68 -0.56 12.93 6.30
CA ARG A 68 0.88 12.64 6.21
C ARG A 68 1.09 11.13 6.15
N TYR A 69 2.27 10.70 5.73
CA TYR A 69 2.71 9.32 5.88
C TYR A 69 4.16 9.25 6.38
N VAL A 70 4.52 8.11 6.95
CA VAL A 70 5.85 7.81 7.45
C VAL A 70 6.35 6.54 6.79
N TYR A 71 7.57 6.63 6.25
CA TYR A 71 8.34 5.50 5.76
C TYR A 71 9.62 5.46 6.58
N ASP A 72 9.66 4.57 7.57
CA ASP A 72 10.79 4.36 8.47
C ASP A 72 10.89 2.87 8.83
N PHE A 73 11.95 2.49 9.54
CA PHE A 73 12.14 1.12 9.99
C PHE A 73 11.07 0.70 11.01
N ASP A 74 10.39 -0.41 10.73
CA ASP A 74 9.48 -1.09 11.67
C ASP A 74 10.05 -2.46 12.05
N SER A 75 10.01 -2.83 13.34
CA SER A 75 10.56 -4.12 13.81
C SER A 75 9.85 -5.34 13.22
N ARG A 76 8.61 -5.19 12.74
CA ARG A 76 7.79 -6.26 12.15
C ARG A 76 7.98 -6.38 10.65
N TYR A 77 8.27 -5.26 9.97
CA TYR A 77 8.25 -5.17 8.50
C TYR A 77 9.54 -4.64 7.88
N GLY A 78 10.55 -4.27 8.68
CA GLY A 78 11.71 -3.52 8.23
C GLY A 78 11.29 -2.24 7.51
N TYR A 79 11.89 -1.99 6.34
CA TYR A 79 11.48 -0.92 5.42
C TYR A 79 10.38 -1.36 4.43
N GLY A 80 9.62 -2.39 4.77
CA GLY A 80 8.58 -2.98 3.92
C GLY A 80 7.18 -2.39 4.10
N ALA A 81 7.04 -1.33 4.89
CA ALA A 81 5.75 -0.74 5.21
C ALA A 81 5.78 0.80 5.18
N THR A 82 4.60 1.39 4.95
CA THR A 82 4.35 2.82 5.06
C THR A 82 3.13 3.04 5.96
N GLU A 83 3.27 3.84 7.01
CA GLU A 83 2.14 4.23 7.87
C GLU A 83 1.53 5.54 7.37
N VAL A 84 0.22 5.55 7.19
CA VAL A 84 -0.56 6.66 6.63
C VAL A 84 -1.47 7.21 7.71
N PHE A 85 -1.53 8.53 7.85
CA PHE A 85 -2.39 9.23 8.81
C PHE A 85 -3.41 10.07 8.05
N PHE A 86 -4.66 10.03 8.51
CA PHE A 86 -5.78 10.71 7.86
C PHE A 86 -6.12 12.05 8.55
N SER A 87 -6.79 12.94 7.82
CA SER A 87 -7.25 14.24 8.33
C SER A 87 -8.53 14.13 9.14
#